data_AF-A0A6N7FQT3-F1
#
_entry.id   AF-A0A6N7FQT3-F1
#
_cell.length_a   1.000
_cell.length_b   1.000
_cell.length_c   1.000
_cell.angle_alpha   90.00
_cell.angle_beta   90.00
_cell.angle_gamma   90.00
#
_symmetry.space_group_name_H-M   'P 1'
#
loop_
_entity.id
_entity.type
_entity.pdbx_description
1 polymer ?
#
loop_
_entity_poly.entity_id
_entity_poly.type
_entity_poly.pdbx_seq_one_letter_code
_entity_poly.pdbx_strand_id
1 'polypeptide(L)' 'MSVATLGSTMVASPKVDLRPIDVAVADAAVSIPRDALGDPWDRFILATARALELPLVTRDGRIQKTELVETVW' A
#
# COMPACT_ATOMS: atom_id res chain seq x y z
N MET A 1 -0.87 14.65 -16.40
CA MET A 1 -2.06 13.93 -15.92
C MET A 1 -2.35 14.42 -14.50
N SER A 2 -3.58 14.84 -14.19
CA SER A 2 -3.93 15.27 -12.82
C SER A 2 -4.29 14.06 -11.96
N VAL A 3 -4.24 14.22 -10.63
CA VAL A 3 -4.67 13.18 -9.67
C VAL A 3 -6.12 12.77 -9.91
N ALA A 4 -6.99 13.74 -10.21
CA ALA A 4 -8.39 13.47 -10.54
C ALA A 4 -8.53 12.61 -11.82
N THR A 5 -7.75 12.93 -12.85
CA THR A 5 -7.75 12.16 -14.11
C THR A 5 -7.26 10.73 -13.88
N LEU A 6 -6.21 10.53 -13.08
CA LEU A 6 -5.71 9.19 -12.75
C LEU A 6 -6.77 8.35 -12.02
N GLY A 7 -7.45 8.94 -11.02
CA GLY A 7 -8.52 8.26 -10.28
C GLY A 7 -9.63 7.78 -11.21
N SER A 8 -10.13 8.64 -12.10
CA SER A 8 -11.16 8.25 -13.08
C SER A 8 -10.69 7.17 -14.04
N THR A 9 -9.44 7.21 -14.48
CA THR A 9 -8.86 6.16 -15.35
C THR A 9 -8.75 4.82 -14.62
N MET A 10 -8.35 4.80 -13.36
CA MET A 10 -8.25 3.57 -12.56
C MET A 10 -9.63 2.95 -12.32
N VAL A 11 -10.63 3.76 -11.94
CA VAL A 11 -12.01 3.28 -11.72
C VAL A 11 -12.62 2.67 -12.99
N ALA A 12 -12.31 3.21 -14.17
CA ALA A 12 -12.83 2.71 -15.44
C ALA A 12 -12.14 1.42 -15.93
N SER A 13 -11.02 1.03 -15.33
CA SER A 13 -10.23 -0.12 -15.77
C SER A 13 -10.70 -1.41 -15.11
N PRO A 14 -11.09 -2.46 -15.86
CA PRO A 14 -11.41 -3.76 -15.27
C PRO A 14 -10.19 -4.51 -14.74
N LYS A 15 -8.98 -3.98 -14.94
CA LYS A 15 -7.72 -4.57 -14.46
C LYS A 15 -7.27 -4.02 -13.10
N VAL A 16 -8.02 -3.05 -12.56
CA VAL A 16 -7.69 -2.40 -11.29
C VAL A 16 -8.88 -2.56 -10.37
N ASP A 17 -8.65 -3.21 -9.23
CA ASP A 17 -9.61 -3.25 -8.14
C ASP A 17 -9.20 -2.25 -7.06
N LEU A 18 -10.06 -1.27 -6.77
CA LEU A 18 -9.80 -0.26 -5.75
C LEU A 18 -10.27 -0.77 -4.39
N ARG A 19 -9.31 -0.98 -3.50
CA ARG A 19 -9.56 -1.43 -2.12
C ARG A 19 -9.67 -0.22 -1.19
N PRO A 20 -10.68 -0.15 -0.32
CA PRO A 20 -10.78 0.92 0.67
C PRO A 20 -9.69 0.76 1.75
N ILE A 21 -9.31 1.86 2.37
CA ILE A 21 -8.63 1.84 3.66
C ILE A 21 -9.72 1.71 4.72
N ASP A 22 -9.96 0.49 5.16
CA ASP A 22 -10.90 0.20 6.25
C ASP A 22 -10.22 0.27 7.61
N VAL A 23 -10.99 0.00 8.67
CA VAL A 23 -10.48 0.03 10.05
C VAL A 23 -9.36 -1.00 10.26
N ALA A 24 -9.45 -2.19 9.65
CA ALA A 24 -8.43 -3.22 9.80
C ALA A 24 -7.10 -2.79 9.16
N VAL A 25 -7.15 -2.17 7.98
CA VAL A 25 -5.97 -1.58 7.33
C VAL A 25 -5.40 -0.44 8.17
N ALA A 26 -6.26 0.43 8.72
CA ALA A 26 -5.82 1.54 9.56
C ALA A 26 -5.13 1.06 10.84
N ASP A 27 -5.70 0.07 11.53
CA ASP A 27 -5.14 -0.53 12.73
C ASP A 27 -3.80 -1.22 12.44
N ALA A 28 -3.71 -1.95 11.33
CA ALA A 28 -2.45 -2.55 10.89
C ALA A 28 -1.39 -1.48 10.56
N ALA A 29 -1.75 -0.38 9.91
CA ALA A 29 -0.83 0.69 9.55
C ALA A 29 -0.22 1.39 10.77
N VAL A 30 -1.01 1.62 11.83
CA VAL A 30 -0.51 2.23 13.07
C VAL A 30 0.34 1.29 13.91
N SER A 31 0.25 -0.02 13.70
CA SER A 31 1.10 -1.02 14.35
C SER A 31 2.53 -1.06 13.80
N ILE A 32 2.74 -0.55 12.57
CA ILE A 32 4.07 -0.52 11.93
C ILE A 32 4.93 0.58 12.60
N PRO A 33 6.11 0.24 13.14
CA PRO A 33 6.98 1.21 13.80
C PRO A 33 7.40 2.36 12.88
N ARG A 34 7.42 3.59 13.41
CA ARG A 34 7.74 4.82 12.65
C ARG A 34 9.20 4.91 12.22
N ASP A 35 10.08 4.27 12.97
CA ASP A 35 11.51 4.12 12.68
C ASP A 35 11.76 3.14 11.52
N ALA A 36 10.91 2.13 11.36
CA ALA A 36 10.95 1.23 10.20
C ALA A 36 10.49 1.92 8.92
N LEU A 37 9.35 2.61 8.96
CA LEU A 37 8.81 3.39 7.85
C LEU A 37 8.33 4.76 8.34
N GLY A 38 9.05 5.82 7.97
CA GLY A 38 8.77 7.19 8.41
C GLY A 38 7.48 7.77 7.80
N ASP A 39 7.28 7.54 6.50
CA ASP A 39 6.11 8.04 5.77
C ASP A 39 4.84 7.30 6.24
N PRO A 40 3.80 8.02 6.70
CA PRO A 40 2.52 7.39 7.04
C PRO A 40 1.90 6.63 5.87
N TRP A 41 2.04 7.09 4.63
CA TRP A 41 1.42 6.44 3.47
C TRP A 41 2.08 5.12 3.11
N ASP A 42 3.41 4.99 3.28
CA ASP A 42 4.10 3.70 3.11
C ASP A 42 3.56 2.65 4.09
N ARG A 43 3.26 3.06 5.33
CA ARG A 43 2.66 2.18 6.33
C ARG A 43 1.25 1.74 5.91
N PHE A 44 0.44 2.62 5.34
CA PHE A 44 -0.88 2.25 4.81
C PHE A 44 -0.77 1.31 3.59
N ILE A 45 0.15 1.56 2.67
CA ILE A 45 0.37 0.72 1.49
C ILE A 45 0.78 -0.69 1.92
N LEU A 46 1.76 -0.81 2.83
CA LEU A 46 2.23 -2.09 3.34
C LEU A 46 1.15 -2.82 4.16
N ALA A 47 0.43 -2.09 5.02
CA ALA A 47 -0.69 -2.65 5.77
C ALA A 47 -1.81 -3.18 4.86
N THR A 48 -2.11 -2.47 3.77
CA THR A 48 -3.10 -2.92 2.79
C THR A 48 -2.65 -4.21 2.11
N ALA A 49 -1.41 -4.27 1.62
CA ALA A 49 -0.86 -5.48 0.99
C ALA A 49 -0.89 -6.68 1.96
N ARG A 50 -0.51 -6.46 3.22
CA ARG A 50 -0.55 -7.48 4.27
C ARG A 50 -1.97 -7.94 4.58
N ALA A 51 -2.92 -7.02 4.72
CA ALA A 51 -4.32 -7.33 5.02
C ALA A 51 -5.01 -8.11 3.89
N LEU A 52 -4.57 -7.90 2.65
CA LEU A 52 -5.07 -8.63 1.48
C LEU A 52 -4.29 -9.92 1.19
N GLU A 53 -3.22 -10.20 1.93
CA GLU A 53 -2.31 -11.32 1.70
C GLU A 53 -1.72 -11.34 0.28
N LEU A 54 -1.37 -10.16 -0.25
CA LEU A 54 -0.83 -9.99 -1.59
C LEU A 54 0.61 -9.46 -1.55
N PRO A 55 1.46 -9.84 -2.54
CA PRO A 55 2.77 -9.22 -2.70
C PRO A 55 2.63 -7.74 -3.07
N LEU A 56 3.57 -6.92 -2.63
CA LEU A 56 3.62 -5.50 -2.90
C LEU A 56 4.61 -5.20 -4.04
N VAL A 57 4.08 -4.67 -5.15
CA VAL A 57 4.92 -4.17 -6.24
C VAL A 57 5.50 -2.81 -5.85
N THR A 58 6.81 -2.71 -5.60
CA THR A 58 7.44 -1.45 -5.15
C THR A 58 8.94 -1.40 -5.41
N ARG A 59 9.44 -0.23 -5.85
CA ARG A 59 10.89 0.07 -5.93
C ARG A 59 11.48 0.46 -4.59
N ASP A 60 10.64 0.79 -3.62
CA ASP A 60 11.09 1.44 -2.42
C ASP A 60 11.95 0.47 -1.57
N GLY A 61 13.25 0.75 -1.53
CA GLY A 61 14.21 -0.08 -0.82
C GLY A 61 14.05 -0.06 0.69
N ARG A 62 13.33 0.91 1.28
CA ARG A 62 12.97 0.86 2.71
C ARG A 62 11.84 -0.14 2.93
N ILE A 63 10.80 -0.09 2.10
CA ILE A 63 9.69 -1.04 2.16
C ILE A 63 10.20 -2.47 1.94
N GLN A 64 11.03 -2.70 0.92
CA GLN A 64 11.62 -4.01 0.63
C GLN A 64 12.40 -4.58 1.83
N LYS A 65 13.14 -3.73 2.56
CA LYS A 65 13.92 -4.14 3.75
C LYS A 65 13.07 -4.47 4.98
N THR A 66 11.79 -4.13 4.99
CA THR A 66 10.92 -4.47 6.14
C THR A 66 10.65 -5.96 6.22
N GLU A 67 10.67 -6.67 5.08
CA GLU A 67 10.33 -8.09 4.96
C GLU A 67 8.95 -8.46 5.55
N LEU A 68 8.08 -7.47 5.78
CA LEU A 68 6.76 -7.66 6.39
C LEU A 68 5.73 -8.22 5.39
N VAL A 69 6.00 -8.07 4.10
CA VAL A 69 5.26 -8.63 2.96
C VAL A 69 6.25 -9.03 1.87
N GLU A 70 5.88 -9.99 1.03
CA GLU A 70 6.64 -10.26 -0.20
C GLU A 70 6.64 -9.02 -1.10
N THR A 71 7.79 -8.68 -1.69
CA THR A 71 7.91 -7.55 -2.61
C THR A 71 8.37 -7.99 -3.99
N VAL A 72 7.84 -7.33 -5.02
CA VAL A 72 8.19 -7.56 -6.44
C VAL A 72 8.61 -6.24 -7.06
N TRP A 73 9.74 -6.21 -7.80
CA TRP A 73 10.25 -5.01 -8.46
C TRP A 73 10.88 -5.30 -9.82
#